data_AF-A0A6A6Y0I5-F1
#
_entry.id   AF-A0A6A6Y0I5-F1
#
_cell.length_a   1.000
_cell.length_b   1.000
_cell.length_c   1.000
_cell.angle_alpha   90.00
_cell.angle_beta   90.00
_cell.angle_gamma   90.00
#
_symmetry.space_group_name_H-M   'P 1'
#
loop_
_entity.id
_entity.type
_entity.pdbx_description
1 polymer ?
#
loop_
_entity_poly.entity_id
_entity_poly.type
_entity_poly.pdbx_seq_one_letter_code
_entity_poly.pdbx_strand_id
1 'polypeptide(L)'
;MPIKLMLARLVEADTHLKDQWKSREELGRLIWARDLSRGYVPTRDSIIRRLQEYDKMVEEEKPPDDAEAAALLERLMKRTDFDAKDNSKLWNMLLDRGYPPFENRRFNVILLHASTNTSFDYENATTGELTEMLKRRKIRTAPTASATLKIELLKQDDEADRDVRNNAYAEVLAWKNSYQTCQQQQQALAEGNYANLDPEYIPDLLRQRKLSTSGSLAGQIKRIKKHDKVHRNVPPLPRLNEKATALKILYEGALRDLEMATGQPVPENLEELVKDALMKGRTEARGSMQVGEAGYGYRKFSSATSSIQTSPRGHCEEERS
;
A
#
# COMPACT_ATOMS: atom_id res chain seq x y z
N MET A 1 -2.95 17.43 -18.33
CA MET A 1 -4.38 17.39 -18.70
C MET A 1 -4.82 16.12 -19.43
N PRO A 2 -4.08 15.52 -20.39
CA PRO A 2 -4.62 14.46 -21.25
C PRO A 2 -5.14 13.22 -20.52
N ILE A 3 -4.41 12.75 -19.50
CA ILE A 3 -4.73 11.50 -18.80
C ILE A 3 -5.97 11.66 -17.89
N LYS A 4 -6.20 12.85 -17.33
CA LYS A 4 -7.38 13.16 -16.50
C LYS A 4 -8.66 13.19 -17.35
N LEU A 5 -8.58 13.79 -18.53
CA LEU A 5 -9.67 13.80 -19.52
C LEU A 5 -9.99 12.37 -19.99
N MET A 6 -8.96 11.57 -20.22
CA MET A 6 -9.10 10.16 -20.60
C MET A 6 -9.72 9.32 -19.49
N LEU A 7 -9.31 9.52 -18.22
CA LEU A 7 -9.93 8.89 -17.05
C LEU A 7 -11.40 9.27 -16.90
N ALA A 8 -11.74 10.55 -17.09
CA ALA A 8 -13.13 11.01 -17.06
C ALA A 8 -13.98 10.31 -18.12
N ARG A 9 -13.51 10.26 -19.38
CA ARG A 9 -14.21 9.57 -20.48
C ARG A 9 -14.31 8.07 -20.27
N LEU A 10 -13.28 7.45 -19.71
CA LEU A 10 -13.28 6.03 -19.39
C LEU A 10 -14.28 5.70 -18.27
N VAL A 11 -14.37 6.53 -17.23
CA VAL A 11 -15.41 6.41 -16.19
C VAL A 11 -16.80 6.64 -16.77
N GLU A 12 -16.97 7.57 -17.71
CA GLU A 12 -18.24 7.81 -18.41
C GLU A 12 -18.66 6.69 -19.37
N ALA A 13 -17.71 5.98 -19.98
CA ALA A 13 -17.99 4.83 -20.85
C ALA A 13 -18.44 3.58 -20.06
N ASP A 14 -18.02 3.46 -18.80
CA ASP A 14 -18.34 2.32 -17.92
C ASP A 14 -19.52 2.62 -16.98
N THR A 15 -19.86 3.89 -16.75
CA THR A 15 -21.08 4.30 -16.04
C THR A 15 -22.24 4.40 -17.02
N HIS A 16 -23.36 3.71 -16.73
CA HIS A 16 -24.55 3.71 -17.58
C HIS A 16 -24.98 5.12 -18.01
N LEU A 17 -25.66 5.20 -19.19
CA LEU A 17 -26.34 6.36 -19.78
C LEU A 17 -26.61 7.48 -18.76
N LYS A 18 -26.23 8.73 -19.09
CA LYS A 18 -26.27 9.95 -18.25
C LYS A 18 -27.52 10.11 -17.35
N ASP A 19 -28.63 9.47 -17.71
CA ASP A 19 -29.89 9.43 -16.95
C ASP A 19 -29.89 8.50 -15.71
N GLN A 20 -28.82 7.72 -15.47
CA GLN A 20 -28.75 6.74 -14.37
C GLN A 20 -27.70 7.04 -13.28
N TRP A 21 -27.20 8.28 -13.16
CA TRP A 21 -26.32 8.66 -12.05
C TRP A 21 -27.08 8.62 -10.71
N LYS A 22 -27.05 7.46 -10.06
CA LYS A 22 -27.98 7.08 -8.97
C LYS A 22 -27.43 7.42 -7.59
N SER A 23 -26.11 7.50 -7.40
CA SER A 23 -25.54 7.80 -6.08
C SER A 23 -24.72 9.10 -6.04
N ARG A 24 -24.74 9.77 -4.88
CA ARG A 24 -23.90 10.93 -4.57
C ARG A 24 -22.41 10.58 -4.61
N GLU A 25 -22.06 9.33 -4.36
CA GLU A 25 -20.68 8.82 -4.36
C GLU A 25 -20.13 8.71 -5.79
N GLU A 26 -20.91 8.19 -6.75
CA GLU A 26 -20.55 8.18 -8.18
C GLU A 26 -20.30 9.60 -8.71
N LEU A 27 -21.18 10.53 -8.34
CA LEU A 27 -21.06 11.95 -8.70
C LEU A 27 -19.84 12.63 -8.06
N GLY A 28 -19.51 12.25 -6.82
CA GLY A 28 -18.28 12.69 -6.15
C GLY A 28 -17.02 12.18 -6.85
N ARG A 29 -17.02 10.93 -7.33
CA ARG A 29 -15.92 10.34 -8.11
C ARG A 29 -15.72 11.07 -9.45
N LEU A 30 -16.79 11.46 -10.13
CA LEU A 30 -16.73 12.20 -11.40
C LEU A 30 -16.18 13.62 -11.23
N ILE A 31 -16.62 14.36 -10.20
CA ILE A 31 -16.04 15.67 -9.86
C ILE A 31 -14.54 15.55 -9.62
N TRP A 32 -14.16 14.52 -8.87
CA TRP A 32 -12.78 14.30 -8.48
C TRP A 32 -11.91 13.91 -9.70
N ALA A 33 -12.38 12.99 -10.55
CA ALA A 33 -11.70 12.59 -11.79
C ALA A 33 -11.46 13.78 -12.75
N ARG A 34 -12.33 14.80 -12.70
CA ARG A 34 -12.26 16.01 -13.52
C ARG A 34 -11.60 17.20 -12.83
N ASP A 35 -11.04 17.02 -11.63
CA ASP A 35 -10.38 18.06 -10.83
C ASP A 35 -11.31 19.27 -10.51
N LEU A 36 -12.62 19.01 -10.45
CA LEU A 36 -13.66 20.00 -10.14
C LEU A 36 -13.84 20.21 -8.63
N SER A 37 -12.97 19.60 -7.81
CA SER A 37 -13.03 19.57 -6.34
C SER A 37 -12.64 20.90 -5.67
N ARG A 38 -12.44 21.99 -6.43
CA ARG A 38 -12.26 23.32 -5.83
C ARG A 38 -13.59 23.81 -5.26
N GLY A 39 -13.68 23.80 -3.93
CA GLY A 39 -14.82 24.30 -3.15
C GLY A 39 -15.85 23.23 -2.83
N TYR A 40 -16.47 23.35 -1.64
CA TYR A 40 -17.54 22.48 -1.18
C TYR A 40 -18.75 22.58 -2.10
N VAL A 41 -19.23 21.45 -2.61
CA VAL A 41 -20.42 21.36 -3.47
C VAL A 41 -21.51 20.63 -2.69
N PRO A 42 -22.44 21.36 -2.05
CA PRO A 42 -23.31 20.78 -1.02
C PRO A 42 -24.37 19.82 -1.56
N THR A 43 -24.76 19.95 -2.83
CA THR A 43 -25.96 19.29 -3.36
C THR A 43 -25.68 18.51 -4.65
N ARG A 44 -26.42 17.41 -4.85
CA ARG A 44 -26.39 16.61 -6.08
C ARG A 44 -26.51 17.46 -7.35
N ASP A 45 -27.41 18.43 -7.36
CA ASP A 45 -27.67 19.25 -8.54
C ASP A 45 -26.53 20.24 -8.84
N SER A 46 -25.85 20.74 -7.80
CA SER A 46 -24.66 21.58 -8.00
C SER A 46 -23.46 20.78 -8.51
N ILE A 47 -23.38 19.49 -8.17
CA ILE A 47 -22.41 18.57 -8.77
C ILE A 47 -22.72 18.35 -10.26
N ILE A 48 -23.98 18.03 -10.58
CA ILE A 48 -24.41 17.80 -11.97
C ILE A 48 -24.16 19.04 -12.84
N ARG A 49 -24.50 20.25 -12.35
CA ARG A 49 -24.26 21.50 -13.09
C ARG A 49 -22.78 21.72 -13.39
N ARG A 50 -21.88 21.50 -12.42
CA ARG A 50 -20.43 21.62 -12.64
C ARG A 50 -19.91 20.59 -13.65
N LEU A 51 -20.43 19.37 -13.62
CA LEU A 51 -20.08 18.35 -14.61
C LEU A 51 -20.53 18.75 -16.02
N GLN A 52 -21.73 19.33 -16.16
CA GLN A 52 -22.24 19.85 -17.42
C GLN A 52 -21.44 21.07 -17.94
N GLU A 53 -21.04 21.98 -17.04
CA GLU A 53 -20.18 23.13 -17.40
C GLU A 53 -18.80 22.66 -17.88
N TYR A 54 -18.23 21.65 -17.23
CA TYR A 54 -16.98 21.02 -17.67
C TYR A 54 -17.13 20.30 -19.01
N ASP A 55 -18.21 19.51 -19.20
CA ASP A 55 -18.50 18.86 -20.49
C ASP A 55 -18.52 19.90 -21.62
N LYS A 56 -19.17 21.04 -21.39
CA LYS A 56 -19.24 22.13 -22.36
C LYS A 56 -17.86 22.74 -22.66
N MET A 57 -17.02 22.93 -21.64
CA MET A 57 -15.64 23.40 -21.85
C MET A 57 -14.78 22.38 -22.63
N VAL A 58 -14.99 21.09 -22.40
CA VAL A 58 -14.26 20.01 -23.07
C VAL A 58 -14.73 19.80 -24.51
N GLU A 59 -16.00 20.03 -24.82
CA GLU A 59 -16.50 20.02 -26.21
C GLU A 59 -15.89 21.16 -27.04
N GLU A 60 -15.54 22.28 -26.40
CA GLU A 60 -14.86 23.42 -27.04
C GLU A 60 -13.34 23.18 -27.21
N GLU A 61 -12.72 22.33 -26.39
CA GLU A 61 -11.34 21.85 -26.59
C GLU A 61 -11.31 20.67 -27.57
N LYS A 62 -10.76 20.91 -28.78
CA LYS A 62 -10.58 19.86 -29.79
C LYS A 62 -9.89 18.63 -29.16
N PRO A 63 -10.53 17.45 -29.15
CA PRO A 63 -9.99 16.30 -28.43
C PRO A 63 -8.61 15.93 -28.98
N PRO A 64 -7.65 15.55 -28.13
CA PRO A 64 -6.46 14.85 -28.59
C PRO A 64 -6.92 13.60 -29.36
N ASP A 65 -6.27 13.31 -30.47
CA ASP A 65 -6.57 12.17 -31.33
C ASP A 65 -6.70 10.91 -30.45
N ASP A 66 -7.79 10.16 -30.54
CA ASP A 66 -8.05 9.00 -29.66
C ASP A 66 -6.90 7.98 -29.77
N ALA A 67 -6.20 7.96 -30.90
CA ALA A 67 -4.97 7.20 -31.13
C ALA A 67 -3.79 7.66 -30.23
N GLU A 68 -3.64 8.97 -30.01
CA GLU A 68 -2.59 9.55 -29.16
C GLU A 68 -2.86 9.26 -27.67
N ALA A 69 -4.13 9.32 -27.25
CA ALA A 69 -4.54 8.95 -25.90
C ALA A 69 -4.31 7.45 -25.62
N ALA A 70 -4.67 6.58 -26.57
CA ALA A 70 -4.42 5.13 -26.47
C ALA A 70 -2.91 4.80 -26.41
N ALA A 71 -2.09 5.45 -27.25
CA ALA A 71 -0.64 5.27 -27.25
C ALA A 71 0.00 5.77 -25.94
N LEU A 72 -0.50 6.88 -25.38
CA LEU A 72 -0.06 7.38 -24.07
C LEU A 72 -0.42 6.39 -22.96
N LEU A 73 -1.63 5.84 -22.98
CA LEU A 73 -2.07 4.83 -22.02
C LEU A 73 -1.19 3.57 -22.09
N GLU A 74 -0.94 3.06 -23.30
CA GLU A 74 -0.09 1.88 -23.51
C GLU A 74 1.34 2.13 -23.02
N ARG A 75 1.89 3.32 -23.28
CA ARG A 75 3.22 3.72 -22.79
C ARG A 75 3.28 3.85 -21.27
N LEU A 76 2.20 4.33 -20.64
CA LEU A 76 2.09 4.44 -19.19
C LEU A 76 2.00 3.05 -18.55
N MET A 77 1.18 2.16 -19.11
CA MET A 77 1.04 0.78 -18.62
C MET A 77 2.36 -0.01 -18.70
N LYS A 78 3.22 0.28 -19.67
CA LYS A 78 4.56 -0.35 -19.79
C LYS A 78 5.60 0.10 -18.74
N ARG A 79 5.33 1.13 -17.93
CA ARG A 79 6.33 1.73 -17.03
C ARG A 79 6.40 1.14 -15.62
N THR A 80 5.35 0.47 -15.15
CA THR A 80 5.30 -0.05 -13.77
C THR A 80 4.48 -1.33 -13.69
N ASP A 81 4.88 -2.24 -12.81
CA ASP A 81 4.27 -3.58 -12.66
C ASP A 81 2.97 -3.57 -11.84
N PHE A 82 2.12 -2.54 -11.99
CA PHE A 82 0.80 -2.53 -11.32
C PHE A 82 -0.11 -3.68 -11.77
N ASP A 83 0.15 -4.23 -12.96
CA ASP A 83 -0.56 -5.40 -13.47
C ASP A 83 -0.28 -6.68 -12.66
N ALA A 84 0.84 -6.77 -11.95
CA ALA A 84 1.12 -7.89 -11.05
C ALA A 84 0.36 -7.78 -9.71
N LYS A 85 -0.22 -6.60 -9.41
CA LYS A 85 -0.83 -6.30 -8.12
C LYS A 85 -2.29 -6.72 -7.99
N ASP A 86 -2.67 -7.15 -6.79
CA ASP A 86 -4.06 -7.48 -6.46
C ASP A 86 -4.90 -6.22 -6.21
N ASN A 87 -6.23 -6.37 -6.19
CA ASN A 87 -7.15 -5.24 -6.06
C ASN A 87 -7.02 -4.52 -4.72
N SER A 88 -6.81 -5.25 -3.62
CA SER A 88 -6.65 -4.64 -2.29
C SER A 88 -5.39 -3.78 -2.23
N LYS A 89 -4.29 -4.23 -2.84
CA LYS A 89 -3.07 -3.45 -2.95
C LYS A 89 -3.26 -2.17 -3.74
N LEU A 90 -3.86 -2.29 -4.93
CA LEU A 90 -4.15 -1.13 -5.78
C LEU A 90 -5.03 -0.11 -5.04
N TRP A 91 -6.02 -0.58 -4.28
CA TRP A 91 -6.89 0.29 -3.47
C TRP A 91 -6.12 1.02 -2.37
N ASN A 92 -5.29 0.29 -1.61
CA ASN A 92 -4.47 0.91 -0.56
C ASN A 92 -3.52 1.96 -1.14
N MET A 93 -2.87 1.65 -2.27
CA MET A 93 -1.98 2.57 -2.98
C MET A 93 -2.70 3.83 -3.47
N LEU A 94 -3.96 3.71 -3.92
CA LEU A 94 -4.79 4.85 -4.30
C LEU A 94 -5.19 5.68 -3.08
N LEU A 95 -5.70 5.06 -2.03
CA LEU A 95 -6.13 5.73 -0.80
C LEU A 95 -4.98 6.52 -0.16
N ASP A 96 -3.77 5.96 -0.19
CA ASP A 96 -2.57 6.61 0.26
C ASP A 96 -2.26 7.88 -0.52
N ARG A 97 -2.46 7.86 -1.84
CA ARG A 97 -2.32 9.04 -2.72
C ARG A 97 -3.54 9.99 -2.66
N GLY A 98 -4.51 9.73 -1.78
CA GLY A 98 -5.73 10.53 -1.65
C GLY A 98 -6.77 10.26 -2.75
N TYR A 99 -6.67 9.13 -3.43
CA TYR A 99 -7.54 8.75 -4.53
C TYR A 99 -8.58 7.71 -4.10
N PRO A 100 -9.86 7.89 -4.46
CA PRO A 100 -10.88 6.89 -4.18
C PRO A 100 -10.66 5.66 -5.08
N PRO A 101 -10.72 4.44 -4.52
CA PRO A 101 -10.68 3.22 -5.32
C PRO A 101 -11.96 3.03 -6.12
N PHE A 102 -11.82 2.43 -7.29
CA PHE A 102 -12.91 2.01 -8.16
C PHE A 102 -13.10 0.49 -8.10
N GLU A 103 -14.32 0.02 -8.36
CA GLU A 103 -14.60 -1.42 -8.46
C GLU A 103 -13.87 -2.05 -9.66
N ASN A 104 -13.78 -1.31 -10.76
CA ASN A 104 -13.05 -1.73 -11.94
C ASN A 104 -11.53 -1.62 -11.72
N ARG A 105 -10.86 -2.78 -11.65
CA ARG A 105 -9.40 -2.90 -11.49
C ARG A 105 -8.64 -2.07 -12.53
N ARG A 106 -9.10 -2.06 -13.78
CA ARG A 106 -8.41 -1.37 -14.87
C ARG A 106 -8.34 0.13 -14.60
N PHE A 107 -9.37 0.73 -14.04
CA PHE A 107 -9.34 2.15 -13.65
C PHE A 107 -8.36 2.43 -12.53
N ASN A 108 -8.26 1.54 -11.54
CA ASN A 108 -7.30 1.73 -10.47
C ASN A 108 -5.85 1.73 -10.98
N VAL A 109 -5.54 0.79 -11.88
CA VAL A 109 -4.22 0.72 -12.53
C VAL A 109 -3.94 1.99 -13.33
N ILE A 110 -4.88 2.41 -14.19
CA ILE A 110 -4.74 3.64 -14.99
C ILE A 110 -4.54 4.85 -14.08
N LEU A 111 -5.31 4.96 -13.01
CA LEU A 111 -5.24 6.10 -12.08
C LEU A 111 -3.89 6.16 -11.36
N LEU A 112 -3.33 5.01 -10.95
CA LEU A 112 -1.99 4.94 -10.38
C LEU A 112 -0.91 5.36 -11.38
N HIS A 113 -1.00 4.91 -12.63
CA HIS A 113 -0.07 5.37 -13.69
C HIS A 113 -0.24 6.85 -14.05
N ALA A 114 -1.48 7.35 -14.01
CA ALA A 114 -1.85 8.71 -14.35
C ALA A 114 -1.44 9.71 -13.27
N SER A 115 -1.34 9.24 -12.04
CA SER A 115 -0.90 10.07 -10.93
C SER A 115 0.52 10.57 -11.22
N THR A 116 0.73 11.87 -11.06
CA THR A 116 2.01 12.53 -11.40
C THR A 116 3.19 11.98 -10.59
N ASN A 117 2.89 11.26 -9.51
CA ASN A 117 3.83 10.61 -8.63
C ASN A 117 3.63 9.08 -8.71
N THR A 118 4.39 8.42 -9.57
CA THR A 118 4.42 6.95 -9.68
C THR A 118 4.66 6.29 -8.32
N SER A 119 5.45 6.94 -7.44
CA SER A 119 5.64 6.58 -6.03
C SER A 119 5.03 7.64 -5.12
N PHE A 120 4.41 7.23 -4.01
CA PHE A 120 4.01 8.19 -2.98
C PHE A 120 5.25 8.87 -2.36
N ASP A 121 5.18 10.18 -2.10
CA ASP A 121 6.29 10.93 -1.50
C ASP A 121 6.27 10.78 0.02
N TYR A 122 6.82 9.67 0.49
CA TYR A 122 6.86 9.34 1.91
C TYR A 122 7.70 10.31 2.74
N GLU A 123 8.68 10.98 2.15
CA GLU A 123 9.61 11.86 2.86
C GLU A 123 8.92 13.13 3.40
N ASN A 124 7.83 13.55 2.75
CA ASN A 124 7.04 14.70 3.15
C ASN A 124 5.85 14.34 4.07
N ALA A 125 5.59 13.05 4.31
CA ALA A 125 4.51 12.61 5.18
C ALA A 125 4.90 12.71 6.67
N THR A 126 3.95 13.13 7.50
CA THR A 126 4.12 13.15 8.95
C THR A 126 4.19 11.72 9.51
N THR A 127 4.85 11.54 10.65
CA THR A 127 4.91 10.23 11.35
C THR A 127 3.52 9.67 11.65
N GLY A 128 2.52 10.54 11.89
CA GLY A 128 1.13 10.14 12.09
C GLY A 128 0.50 9.57 10.83
N GLU A 129 0.65 10.26 9.70
CA GLU A 129 0.17 9.78 8.38
C GLU A 129 0.82 8.46 8.00
N LEU A 130 2.14 8.33 8.15
CA LEU A 130 2.85 7.09 7.91
C LEU A 130 2.30 5.94 8.76
N THR A 131 1.95 6.20 10.02
CA THR A 131 1.35 5.20 10.92
C THR A 131 -0.04 4.77 10.45
N GLU A 132 -0.86 5.72 10.01
CA GLU A 132 -2.20 5.40 9.49
C GLU A 132 -2.14 4.67 8.15
N MET A 133 -1.19 5.02 7.26
CA MET A 133 -0.94 4.27 6.01
C MET A 133 -0.56 2.82 6.31
N LEU A 134 0.38 2.63 7.24
CA LEU A 134 0.79 1.29 7.70
C LEU A 134 -0.40 0.50 8.26
N LYS A 135 -1.23 1.13 9.09
CA LYS A 135 -2.41 0.52 9.69
C LYS A 135 -3.46 0.13 8.64
N ARG A 136 -3.74 1.00 7.66
CA ARG A 136 -4.65 0.70 6.52
C ARG A 136 -4.16 -0.50 5.73
N ARG A 137 -2.86 -0.55 5.47
CA ARG A 137 -2.18 -1.68 4.80
C ARG A 137 -1.99 -2.91 5.70
N LYS A 138 -2.43 -2.84 6.96
CA LYS A 138 -2.25 -3.90 7.96
C LYS A 138 -0.79 -4.29 8.17
N ILE A 139 0.15 -3.35 7.99
CA ILE A 139 1.56 -3.54 8.36
C ILE A 139 1.68 -3.35 9.87
N ARG A 140 2.12 -4.39 10.59
CA ARG A 140 2.41 -4.25 12.02
C ARG A 140 3.68 -3.43 12.19
N THR A 141 3.58 -2.35 12.95
CA THR A 141 4.72 -1.54 13.35
C THR A 141 4.53 -1.07 14.78
N ALA A 142 5.62 -0.98 15.54
CA ALA A 142 5.57 -0.30 16.84
C ALA A 142 5.11 1.15 16.63
N PRO A 143 4.17 1.69 17.43
CA PRO A 143 3.76 3.09 17.34
C PRO A 143 4.95 4.06 17.41
N THR A 144 5.96 3.70 18.21
CA THR A 144 7.21 4.42 18.46
C THR A 144 8.29 4.21 17.38
N ALA A 145 8.02 3.44 16.32
CA ALA A 145 8.98 3.27 15.23
C ALA A 145 9.34 4.61 14.59
N SER A 146 10.61 4.76 14.21
CA SER A 146 11.11 5.96 13.54
C SER A 146 10.41 6.17 12.20
N ALA A 147 10.29 7.43 11.77
CA ALA A 147 9.69 7.76 10.47
C ALA A 147 10.43 7.05 9.33
N THR A 148 11.77 7.03 9.35
CA THR A 148 12.59 6.33 8.36
C THR A 148 12.23 4.85 8.21
N LEU A 149 12.05 4.13 9.34
CA LEU A 149 11.64 2.73 9.29
C LEU A 149 10.25 2.61 8.67
N LYS A 150 9.28 3.44 9.08
CA LYS A 150 7.91 3.42 8.52
C LYS A 150 7.90 3.65 7.00
N ILE A 151 8.71 4.59 6.51
CA ILE A 151 8.90 4.86 5.08
C ILE A 151 9.44 3.62 4.37
N GLU A 152 10.48 3.00 4.91
CA GLU A 152 11.08 1.80 4.33
C GLU A 152 10.08 0.65 4.23
N LEU A 153 9.28 0.43 5.28
CA LEU A 153 8.25 -0.60 5.28
C LEU A 153 7.17 -0.36 4.22
N LEU A 154 6.77 0.90 4.01
CA LEU A 154 5.80 1.25 2.97
C LEU A 154 6.40 1.07 1.56
N LYS A 155 7.69 1.38 1.35
CA LYS A 155 8.40 1.14 0.09
C LYS A 155 8.50 -0.36 -0.21
N GLN A 156 8.91 -1.17 0.75
CA GLN A 156 8.96 -2.63 0.61
C GLN A 156 7.57 -3.22 0.32
N ASP A 157 6.54 -2.69 0.97
CA ASP A 157 5.16 -3.08 0.72
C ASP A 157 4.71 -2.69 -0.70
N ASP A 158 5.05 -1.49 -1.19
CA ASP A 158 4.78 -1.03 -2.56
C ASP A 158 5.51 -1.86 -3.64
N GLU A 159 6.72 -2.37 -3.35
CA GLU A 159 7.48 -3.22 -4.26
C GLU A 159 6.87 -4.62 -4.40
N ALA A 160 6.23 -5.14 -3.35
CA ALA A 160 5.61 -6.46 -3.41
C ALA A 160 4.45 -6.51 -4.42
N ASP A 161 4.42 -7.56 -5.24
CA ASP A 161 3.35 -7.79 -6.23
C ASP A 161 2.01 -8.00 -5.55
N ARG A 162 1.92 -8.92 -4.60
CA ARG A 162 0.66 -9.25 -3.91
C ARG A 162 0.66 -8.69 -2.50
N ASP A 163 -0.51 -8.59 -1.89
CA ASP A 163 -0.60 -8.45 -0.44
C ASP A 163 -0.01 -9.72 0.20
N VAL A 164 1.30 -9.67 0.44
CA VAL A 164 2.12 -10.75 1.00
C VAL A 164 1.56 -11.21 2.35
N ARG A 165 0.78 -10.36 3.04
CA ARG A 165 0.18 -10.63 4.35
C ARG A 165 -1.06 -11.51 4.35
N ASN A 166 -1.63 -11.83 3.18
CA ASN A 166 -2.56 -12.97 3.11
C ASN A 166 -1.82 -14.32 3.17
N ASN A 167 -0.48 -14.29 3.12
CA ASN A 167 0.37 -15.45 3.32
C ASN A 167 1.34 -15.17 4.47
N ALA A 168 0.96 -15.59 5.68
CA ALA A 168 1.78 -15.39 6.88
C ALA A 168 3.22 -15.95 6.74
N TYR A 169 3.43 -17.00 5.93
CA TYR A 169 4.78 -17.48 5.60
C TYR A 169 5.58 -16.45 4.79
N ALA A 170 4.93 -15.75 3.87
CA ALA A 170 5.59 -14.77 3.03
C ALA A 170 5.89 -13.47 3.79
N GLU A 171 5.05 -13.09 4.77
CA GLU A 171 5.37 -12.02 5.72
C GLU A 171 6.59 -12.35 6.58
N VAL A 172 6.63 -13.56 7.17
CA VAL A 172 7.81 -14.02 7.92
C VAL A 172 9.06 -14.01 7.04
N LEU A 173 8.96 -14.43 5.78
CA LEU A 173 10.08 -14.45 4.84
C LEU A 173 10.58 -13.03 4.53
N ALA A 174 9.67 -12.08 4.30
CA ALA A 174 10.04 -10.69 4.07
C ALA A 174 10.80 -10.12 5.28
N TRP A 175 10.31 -10.36 6.49
CA TRP A 175 11.00 -9.91 7.71
C TRP A 175 12.36 -10.58 7.91
N LYS A 176 12.45 -11.89 7.65
CA LYS A 176 13.71 -12.65 7.68
C LYS A 176 14.75 -12.04 6.74
N ASN A 177 14.38 -11.81 5.47
CA ASN A 177 15.27 -11.26 4.46
C ASN A 177 15.73 -9.84 4.80
N SER A 178 14.82 -8.98 5.26
CA SER A 178 15.16 -7.62 5.69
C SER A 178 16.10 -7.64 6.88
N TYR A 179 15.85 -8.51 7.87
CA TYR A 179 16.73 -8.66 9.03
C TYR A 179 18.12 -9.16 8.64
N GLN A 180 18.21 -10.20 7.80
CA GLN A 180 19.47 -10.73 7.29
C GLN A 180 20.26 -9.72 6.48
N THR A 181 19.59 -8.94 5.62
CA THR A 181 20.23 -7.86 4.85
C THR A 181 20.84 -6.83 5.80
N CYS A 182 20.13 -6.46 6.86
CA CYS A 182 20.64 -5.55 7.88
C CYS A 182 21.85 -6.13 8.62
N GLN A 183 21.83 -7.43 8.96
CA GLN A 183 22.97 -8.12 9.56
C GLN A 183 24.20 -8.15 8.64
N GLN A 184 24.00 -8.41 7.34
CA GLN A 184 25.07 -8.37 6.34
C GLN A 184 25.69 -6.97 6.26
N GLN A 185 24.88 -5.91 6.33
CA GLN A 185 25.38 -4.53 6.35
C GLN A 185 26.16 -4.23 7.64
N GLN A 186 25.71 -4.71 8.80
CA GLN A 186 26.45 -4.58 10.06
C GLN A 186 27.80 -5.31 10.00
N GLN A 187 27.83 -6.52 9.45
CA GLN A 187 29.04 -7.29 9.26
C GLN A 187 29.99 -6.60 8.27
N ALA A 188 29.49 -6.13 7.13
CA ALA A 188 30.27 -5.38 6.16
C ALA A 188 30.89 -4.11 6.77
N LEU A 189 30.18 -3.43 7.67
CA LEU A 189 30.71 -2.29 8.43
C LEU A 189 31.86 -2.70 9.37
N ALA A 190 31.69 -3.80 10.11
CA ALA A 190 32.71 -4.32 11.03
C ALA A 190 33.98 -4.79 10.30
N GLU A 191 33.82 -5.35 9.10
CA GLU A 191 34.91 -5.80 8.23
C GLU A 191 35.55 -4.66 7.41
N GLY A 192 34.96 -3.46 7.43
CA GLY A 192 35.39 -2.34 6.60
C GLY A 192 35.12 -2.51 5.10
N ASN A 193 34.18 -3.38 4.75
CA ASN A 193 33.75 -3.65 3.38
C ASN A 193 32.57 -2.75 2.94
N TYR A 194 32.85 -1.45 2.84
CA TYR A 194 31.84 -0.43 2.48
C TYR A 194 31.22 -0.56 1.08
N ALA A 195 31.73 -1.44 0.23
CA ALA A 195 31.16 -1.65 -1.11
C ALA A 195 29.79 -2.34 -1.07
N ASN A 196 29.53 -3.10 0.00
CA ASN A 196 28.30 -3.85 0.22
C ASN A 196 27.29 -3.11 1.11
N LEU A 197 27.62 -1.88 1.52
CA LEU A 197 26.66 -1.05 2.23
C LEU A 197 25.68 -0.43 1.26
N ASP A 198 24.45 -0.24 1.72
CA ASP A 198 23.49 0.58 1.01
C ASP A 198 24.09 1.99 0.75
N PRO A 199 24.07 2.49 -0.49
CA PRO A 199 24.51 3.84 -0.81
C PRO A 199 23.88 4.92 0.08
N GLU A 200 22.65 4.71 0.56
CA GLU A 200 21.95 5.65 1.45
C GLU A 200 22.65 5.82 2.81
N TYR A 201 23.38 4.80 3.29
CA TYR A 201 24.11 4.87 4.57
C TYR A 201 25.48 5.57 4.46
N ILE A 202 26.04 5.73 3.26
CA ILE A 202 27.36 6.31 3.06
C ILE A 202 27.43 7.79 3.50
N PRO A 203 26.46 8.66 3.16
CA PRO A 203 26.43 10.03 3.67
C PRO A 203 26.33 10.13 5.20
N ASP A 204 25.55 9.25 5.83
CA ASP A 204 25.42 9.20 7.29
C ASP A 204 26.74 8.83 7.97
N LEU A 205 27.44 7.83 7.43
CA LEU A 205 28.77 7.43 7.85
C LEU A 205 29.78 8.58 7.79
N LEU A 206 29.77 9.34 6.70
CA LEU A 206 30.64 10.51 6.54
C LEU A 206 30.33 11.58 7.60
N ARG A 207 29.05 11.91 7.79
CA ARG A 207 28.61 12.88 8.80
C ARG A 207 29.05 12.48 10.20
N GLN A 208 28.83 11.22 10.58
CA GLN A 208 29.17 10.72 11.91
C GLN A 208 30.69 10.79 12.19
N ARG A 209 31.51 10.63 11.13
CA ARG A 209 32.98 10.73 11.19
C ARG A 209 33.51 12.13 10.93
N LYS A 210 32.63 13.13 10.81
CA LYS A 210 32.97 14.53 10.50
C LYS A 210 33.79 14.67 9.20
N LEU A 211 33.46 13.84 8.20
CA LEU A 211 34.05 13.84 6.87
C LEU A 211 33.13 14.54 5.86
N SER A 212 33.72 15.06 4.79
CA SER A 212 32.96 15.69 3.70
C SER A 212 32.10 14.69 2.92
N THR A 213 30.84 15.06 2.67
CA THR A 213 29.86 14.31 1.88
C THR A 213 29.93 14.59 0.37
N SER A 214 30.77 15.50 -0.11
CA SER A 214 30.79 15.91 -1.52
C SER A 214 31.50 14.92 -2.45
N GLY A 215 31.07 14.83 -3.71
CA GLY A 215 31.69 14.00 -4.75
C GLY A 215 31.03 12.63 -4.95
N SER A 216 31.63 11.79 -5.79
CA SER A 216 31.07 10.49 -6.16
C SER A 216 31.07 9.48 -4.99
N LEU A 217 30.16 8.50 -5.05
CA LEU A 217 30.05 7.41 -4.08
C LEU A 217 31.39 6.67 -3.86
N ALA A 218 32.12 6.39 -4.94
CA ALA A 218 33.45 5.77 -4.86
C ALA A 218 34.45 6.66 -4.10
N GLY A 219 34.40 7.99 -4.31
CA GLY A 219 35.23 8.95 -3.58
C GLY A 219 34.86 9.05 -2.10
N GLN A 220 33.57 9.04 -1.79
CA GLN A 220 33.02 8.97 -0.45
C GLN A 220 33.52 7.73 0.31
N ILE A 221 33.37 6.54 -0.29
CA ILE A 221 33.87 5.27 0.27
C ILE A 221 35.39 5.30 0.49
N LYS A 222 36.16 5.86 -0.45
CA LYS A 222 37.62 5.99 -0.31
C LYS A 222 38.01 6.86 0.90
N ARG A 223 37.26 7.93 1.19
CA ARG A 223 37.49 8.79 2.37
C ARG A 223 37.20 8.04 3.68
N ILE A 224 36.07 7.34 3.74
CA ILE A 224 35.70 6.46 4.86
C ILE A 224 36.81 5.44 5.14
N LYS A 225 37.28 4.72 4.11
CA LYS A 225 38.39 3.75 4.22
C LYS A 225 39.68 4.38 4.75
N LYS A 226 40.04 5.57 4.26
CA LYS A 226 41.25 6.29 4.69
C LYS A 226 41.16 6.69 6.17
N HIS A 227 40.00 7.19 6.60
CA HIS A 227 39.77 7.59 7.98
C HIS A 227 39.88 6.40 8.94
N ASP A 228 39.25 5.27 8.62
CA ASP A 228 39.22 4.12 9.54
C ASP A 228 40.52 3.34 9.59
N LYS A 229 41.34 3.42 8.53
CA LYS A 229 42.71 2.92 8.60
C LYS A 229 43.52 3.61 9.71
N VAL A 230 43.22 4.88 10.00
CA VAL A 230 43.84 5.66 11.07
C VAL A 230 43.14 5.42 12.41
N HIS A 231 41.81 5.31 12.39
CA HIS A 231 40.98 5.10 13.57
C HIS A 231 40.41 3.67 13.59
N ARG A 232 41.21 2.72 14.12
CA ARG A 232 40.91 1.26 14.12
C ARG A 232 39.60 0.85 14.80
N ASN A 233 39.00 1.73 15.61
CA ASN A 233 37.71 1.47 16.24
C ASN A 233 36.62 2.15 15.42
N VAL A 234 35.95 1.38 14.56
CA VAL A 234 34.80 1.85 13.81
C VAL A 234 33.58 1.77 14.74
N PRO A 235 33.03 2.90 15.21
CA PRO A 235 31.79 2.85 15.98
C PRO A 235 30.67 2.32 15.08
N PRO A 236 29.74 1.51 15.63
CA PRO A 236 28.58 1.05 14.88
C PRO A 236 27.71 2.25 14.47
N LEU A 237 26.98 2.12 13.37
CA LEU A 237 25.96 3.10 12.97
C LEU A 237 24.74 2.93 13.89
N PRO A 238 24.40 3.91 14.75
CA PRO A 238 23.26 3.78 15.68
C PRO A 238 21.96 3.49 14.94
N ARG A 239 21.73 4.17 13.80
CA ARG A 239 20.56 3.95 12.94
C ARG A 239 20.46 2.52 12.40
N LEU A 240 21.60 1.92 12.02
CA LEU A 240 21.62 0.55 11.51
C LEU A 240 21.34 -0.45 12.65
N ASN A 241 21.86 -0.20 13.85
CA ASN A 241 21.57 -1.00 15.04
C ASN A 241 20.10 -0.90 15.47
N GLU A 242 19.53 0.30 15.46
CA GLU A 242 18.10 0.54 15.73
C GLU A 242 17.24 -0.21 14.72
N LYS A 243 17.57 -0.10 13.43
CA LYS A 243 16.89 -0.84 12.35
C LYS A 243 17.01 -2.35 12.53
N ALA A 244 18.20 -2.88 12.81
CA ALA A 244 18.41 -4.31 13.06
C ALA A 244 17.57 -4.81 14.25
N THR A 245 17.51 -4.03 15.33
CA THR A 245 16.72 -4.37 16.52
C THR A 245 15.23 -4.38 16.21
N ALA A 246 14.74 -3.36 15.49
CA ALA A 246 13.34 -3.29 15.09
C ALA A 246 12.95 -4.44 14.14
N LEU A 247 13.79 -4.73 13.14
CA LEU A 247 13.56 -5.84 12.21
C LEU A 247 13.58 -7.19 12.91
N LYS A 248 14.47 -7.38 13.90
CA LYS A 248 14.48 -8.59 14.74
C LYS A 248 13.16 -8.76 15.50
N ILE A 249 12.67 -7.70 16.14
CA ILE A 249 11.40 -7.74 16.88
C ILE A 249 10.22 -8.06 15.95
N LEU A 250 10.19 -7.47 14.75
CA LEU A 250 9.15 -7.72 13.75
C LEU A 250 9.22 -9.16 13.24
N TYR A 251 10.41 -9.66 12.91
CA TYR A 251 10.63 -11.03 12.49
C TYR A 251 10.20 -12.05 13.54
N GLU A 252 10.65 -11.89 14.79
CA GLU A 252 10.26 -12.77 15.90
C GLU A 252 8.77 -12.66 16.24
N GLY A 253 8.18 -11.47 16.08
CA GLY A 253 6.74 -11.26 16.21
C GLY A 253 5.97 -12.08 15.18
N ALA A 254 6.30 -11.91 13.90
CA ALA A 254 5.66 -12.62 12.79
C ALA A 254 5.84 -14.15 12.89
N LEU A 255 7.02 -14.62 13.33
CA LEU A 255 7.25 -16.04 13.63
C LEU A 255 6.24 -16.55 14.66
N ARG A 256 6.16 -15.90 15.84
CA ARG A 256 5.24 -16.32 16.91
C ARG A 256 3.78 -16.32 16.46
N ASP A 257 3.37 -15.30 15.71
CA ASP A 257 2.00 -15.23 15.17
C ASP A 257 1.69 -16.41 14.25
N LEU A 258 2.63 -16.77 13.36
CA LEU A 258 2.49 -17.90 12.45
C LEU A 258 2.44 -19.24 13.22
N GLU A 259 3.28 -19.42 14.23
CA GLU A 259 3.28 -20.62 15.07
C GLU A 259 1.98 -20.77 15.85
N MET A 260 1.47 -19.68 16.43
CA MET A 260 0.18 -19.68 17.11
C MET A 260 -0.98 -20.00 16.15
N ALA A 261 -0.95 -19.48 14.93
CA ALA A 261 -2.00 -19.70 13.95
C ALA A 261 -2.01 -21.12 13.37
N THR A 262 -0.83 -21.73 13.22
CA THR A 262 -0.66 -23.06 12.61
C THR A 262 -0.63 -24.19 13.64
N GLY A 263 -0.33 -23.87 14.92
CA GLY A 263 -0.08 -24.86 15.97
C GLY A 263 1.21 -25.64 15.77
N GLN A 264 2.10 -25.19 14.87
CA GLN A 264 3.34 -25.86 14.50
C GLN A 264 4.50 -24.87 14.44
N PRO A 265 5.74 -25.31 14.73
CA PRO A 265 6.92 -24.46 14.55
C PRO A 265 7.09 -24.09 13.07
N VAL A 266 7.61 -22.88 12.82
CA VAL A 266 7.83 -22.43 11.44
C VAL A 266 8.96 -23.25 10.79
N PRO A 267 8.74 -23.84 9.60
CA PRO A 267 9.77 -24.63 8.92
C PRO A 267 10.98 -23.80 8.50
N GLU A 268 12.19 -24.38 8.60
CA GLU A 268 13.42 -23.71 8.20
C GLU A 268 13.46 -23.39 6.69
N ASN A 269 12.82 -24.22 5.86
CA ASN A 269 12.72 -24.07 4.41
C ASN A 269 11.57 -23.16 3.96
N LEU A 270 11.31 -22.09 4.72
CA LEU A 270 10.27 -21.10 4.47
C LEU A 270 10.26 -20.57 3.02
N GLU A 271 11.43 -20.39 2.43
CA GLU A 271 11.62 -19.91 1.05
C GLU A 271 10.98 -20.84 0.01
N GLU A 272 11.15 -22.16 0.17
CA GLU A 272 10.55 -23.16 -0.70
C GLU A 272 9.03 -23.20 -0.52
N LEU A 273 8.55 -23.14 0.72
CA LEU A 273 7.12 -23.10 1.04
C LEU A 273 6.42 -21.89 0.44
N VAL A 274 7.02 -20.70 0.55
CA VAL A 274 6.47 -19.48 -0.04
C VAL A 274 6.50 -19.57 -1.56
N LYS A 275 7.59 -20.07 -2.15
CA LYS A 275 7.70 -20.27 -3.59
C LYS A 275 6.65 -21.25 -4.11
N ASP A 276 6.45 -22.38 -3.43
CA ASP A 276 5.44 -23.37 -3.77
C ASP A 276 4.01 -22.82 -3.62
N ALA A 277 3.73 -22.07 -2.55
CA ALA A 277 2.44 -21.42 -2.35
C ALA A 277 2.14 -20.38 -3.45
N LEU A 278 3.15 -19.58 -3.83
CA LEU A 278 3.03 -18.62 -4.92
C LEU A 278 2.83 -19.30 -6.29
N MET A 279 3.51 -20.43 -6.53
CA MET A 279 3.38 -21.20 -7.78
C MET A 279 2.07 -21.99 -7.86
N LYS A 280 1.56 -22.54 -6.75
CA LYS A 280 0.23 -23.16 -6.66
C LYS A 280 -0.88 -22.13 -6.90
N GLY A 281 -0.76 -20.93 -6.31
CA GLY A 281 -1.68 -19.83 -6.61
C GLY A 281 -1.65 -19.34 -8.07
N ARG A 282 -0.54 -19.55 -8.80
CA ARG A 282 -0.46 -19.28 -10.25
C ARG A 282 -1.13 -20.36 -11.11
N THR A 283 -1.09 -21.61 -10.68
CA THR A 283 -1.67 -22.74 -11.42
C THR A 283 -3.17 -22.87 -11.20
N GLU A 284 -3.66 -22.62 -9.99
CA GLU A 284 -5.10 -22.59 -9.68
C GLU A 284 -5.82 -21.38 -10.32
N ALA A 285 -5.16 -20.22 -10.39
CA ALA A 285 -5.69 -19.04 -11.09
C ALA A 285 -5.68 -19.19 -12.63
N ARG A 286 -4.80 -20.03 -13.19
CA ARG A 286 -4.82 -20.39 -14.63
C ARG A 286 -5.76 -21.56 -14.93
N GLY A 287 -5.99 -22.46 -13.99
CA GLY A 287 -6.90 -23.60 -14.13
C GLY A 287 -8.38 -23.28 -13.93
N SER A 288 -8.72 -22.13 -13.34
CA SER A 288 -10.10 -21.69 -13.11
C SER A 288 -10.67 -20.78 -14.21
N MET A 289 -9.93 -20.54 -15.30
CA MET A 289 -10.45 -19.90 -16.52
C MET A 289 -10.99 -20.93 -17.52
N GLN A 290 -11.66 -21.99 -17.04
CA GLN A 290 -12.59 -22.80 -17.83
C GLN A 290 -13.39 -23.67 -16.86
N VAL A 291 -14.69 -23.81 -17.14
CA VAL A 291 -15.71 -24.60 -16.43
C VAL A 291 -16.49 -23.86 -15.33
N GLY A 292 -17.63 -23.29 -15.74
CA GLY A 292 -18.94 -23.74 -15.26
C GLY A 292 -19.45 -23.19 -13.92
N GLU A 293 -20.56 -22.46 -14.00
CA GLU A 293 -21.51 -22.21 -12.92
C GLU A 293 -21.79 -23.50 -12.10
N ALA A 294 -21.49 -23.48 -10.80
CA ALA A 294 -22.11 -24.37 -9.83
C ALA A 294 -22.06 -23.74 -8.43
N GLY A 295 -23.24 -23.69 -7.80
CA GLY A 295 -23.57 -22.83 -6.68
C GLY A 295 -22.76 -23.02 -5.39
N TYR A 296 -22.52 -21.90 -4.71
CA TYR A 296 -22.23 -21.87 -3.28
C TYR A 296 -23.50 -21.51 -2.52
N GLY A 297 -23.99 -22.49 -1.75
CA GLY A 297 -25.13 -22.34 -0.85
C GLY A 297 -24.82 -21.39 0.30
N TYR A 298 -25.66 -20.38 0.47
CA TYR A 298 -25.72 -19.57 1.67
C TYR A 298 -26.12 -20.44 2.88
N ARG A 299 -25.23 -20.58 3.87
CA ARG A 299 -25.63 -20.98 5.22
C ARG A 299 -26.52 -19.89 5.80
N LYS A 300 -27.83 -20.17 5.87
CA LYS A 300 -28.78 -19.42 6.70
C LYS A 300 -28.35 -19.54 8.16
N PHE A 301 -28.03 -18.41 8.79
CA PHE A 301 -28.07 -18.29 10.25
C PHE A 301 -29.54 -18.28 10.67
N SER A 302 -29.99 -19.36 11.29
CA SER A 302 -31.27 -19.42 11.99
C SER A 302 -31.18 -18.57 13.26
N SER A 303 -31.98 -17.51 13.30
CA SER A 303 -32.26 -16.71 14.48
C SER A 303 -33.03 -17.55 15.52
N ALA A 304 -32.42 -17.79 16.67
CA ALA A 304 -33.12 -18.32 17.83
C ALA A 304 -33.92 -17.19 18.49
N THR A 305 -35.24 -17.31 18.40
CA THR A 305 -36.24 -16.56 19.16
C THR A 305 -36.15 -16.89 20.64
N SER A 306 -35.86 -15.90 21.49
CA SER A 306 -36.12 -15.97 22.92
C SER A 306 -37.39 -15.18 23.23
N SER A 307 -38.49 -15.91 23.32
CA SER A 307 -39.76 -15.48 23.88
C SER A 307 -39.65 -15.35 25.40
N ILE A 308 -39.70 -14.13 25.94
CA ILE A 308 -40.00 -13.91 27.36
C ILE A 308 -41.46 -13.45 27.45
N GLN A 309 -42.25 -14.29 28.11
CA GLN A 309 -43.65 -14.13 28.39
C GLN A 309 -43.91 -12.92 29.30
N THR A 310 -44.97 -12.20 28.95
CA THR A 310 -45.57 -11.14 29.75
C THR A 310 -46.71 -11.67 30.61
N SER A 311 -46.92 -11.00 31.75
CA SER A 311 -48.15 -10.82 32.54
C SER A 311 -48.28 -11.63 33.84
N PRO A 312 -49.09 -11.19 34.84
CA PRO A 312 -49.98 -10.02 34.88
C PRO A 312 -49.88 -9.13 36.13
N ARG A 313 -50.64 -8.02 36.04
CA ARG A 313 -51.02 -7.01 37.04
C ARG A 313 -51.50 -7.60 38.38
N GLY A 314 -51.16 -6.91 39.47
CA GLY A 314 -51.87 -6.91 40.74
C GLY A 314 -52.09 -5.46 41.22
N HIS A 315 -53.35 -5.10 41.44
CA HIS A 315 -53.83 -3.88 42.12
C HIS A 315 -53.76 -4.05 43.64
N CYS A 316 -53.54 -2.94 44.38
CA CYS A 316 -54.11 -2.54 45.69
C CYS A 316 -53.40 -1.23 46.10
N GLU A 317 -54.06 -0.07 46.08
CA GLU A 317 -54.77 0.59 47.21
C GLU A 317 -53.80 1.04 48.32
N GLU A 318 -53.65 2.37 48.50
CA GLU A 318 -54.15 3.16 49.66
C GLU A 318 -53.51 2.69 50.98
N GLU A 319 -52.76 3.51 51.72
CA GLU A 319 -53.30 4.62 52.51
C GLU A 319 -52.24 5.66 52.85
N ARG A 320 -52.73 6.87 53.11
CA ARG A 320 -52.06 7.98 53.77
C ARG A 320 -51.78 7.64 55.23
N SER A 321 -50.60 8.05 55.73
CA SER A 321 -50.47 8.86 56.95
C SER A 321 -49.07 9.42 57.07
#